data_AF-A0A143XAS8-F1
#
_entry.id   AF-A0A143XAS8-F1
#
_cell.length_a   1.000
_cell.length_b   1.000
_cell.length_c   1.000
_cell.angle_alpha   90.00
_cell.angle_beta   90.00
_cell.angle_gamma   90.00
#
_symmetry.space_group_name_H-M   'P 1'
#
loop_
_entity.id
_entity.type
_entity.pdbx_description
1 polymer ?
#
loop_
_entity_poly.entity_id
_entity_poly.type
_entity_poly.pdbx_seq_one_letter_code
_entity_poly.pdbx_strand_id
1 'polypeptide(L)'
;MVEWFRANETKGSGSYSRQTPNSSARRCYNSLMNAASLLWIAEAAGIDELTVKRAYEAAVAAGDYRRACGAIRKIITWDMVYACVWERAEESLFLEL
;
A
#
# COMPACT_ATOMS: atom_id res chain seq x y z
N MET A 1 11.81 12.79 3.81
CA MET A 1 10.80 12.63 2.74
C MET A 1 11.55 12.62 1.42
N VAL A 2 11.40 11.56 0.63
CA VAL A 2 12.11 11.38 -0.65
C VAL A 2 11.76 12.53 -1.59
N GLU A 3 12.73 13.01 -2.37
CA GLU A 3 12.60 14.21 -3.21
C GLU A 3 11.39 14.15 -4.15
N TRP A 4 11.11 12.96 -4.70
CA TRP A 4 9.93 12.72 -5.53
C TRP A 4 8.61 13.16 -4.87
N PHE A 5 8.41 12.90 -3.57
CA PHE A 5 7.20 13.35 -2.86
C PHE A 5 7.12 14.87 -2.71
N ARG A 6 8.26 15.54 -2.62
CA ARG A 6 8.31 17.01 -2.57
C ARG A 6 8.00 17.61 -3.94
N ALA A 7 8.47 16.98 -5.01
CA ALA A 7 8.21 17.39 -6.39
C ALA A 7 6.78 17.05 -6.86
N ASN A 8 6.10 16.10 -6.20
CA ASN A 8 4.74 15.69 -6.53
C ASN A 8 3.67 16.47 -5.75
N GLU A 9 3.76 17.81 -5.78
CA GLU A 9 2.66 18.66 -5.35
C GLU A 9 1.52 18.52 -6.36
N THR A 10 0.55 17.65 -6.07
CA THR A 10 -0.67 17.51 -6.87
C THR A 10 -1.59 18.73 -6.68
N LYS A 11 -1.15 19.91 -7.11
CA LYS A 11 -1.96 21.13 -7.22
C LYS A 11 -2.68 21.11 -8.57
N GLY A 12 -3.62 20.18 -8.72
CA GLY A 12 -4.40 19.99 -9.95
C GLY A 12 -5.83 20.52 -9.84
N SER A 13 -6.48 20.71 -10.99
CA SER A 13 -7.92 20.95 -11.13
C SER A 13 -8.56 19.80 -11.91
N GLY A 14 -9.74 19.33 -11.49
CA GLY A 14 -10.45 18.16 -12.06
C GLY A 14 -10.85 17.11 -11.02
N SER A 15 -11.44 15.99 -11.45
CA SER A 15 -11.98 14.94 -10.56
C SER A 15 -10.95 14.28 -9.63
N TYR A 16 -9.65 14.51 -9.86
CA TYR A 16 -8.55 13.98 -9.06
C TYR A 16 -7.73 15.07 -8.35
N SER A 17 -8.29 16.28 -8.21
CA SER A 17 -7.71 17.37 -7.42
C SER A 17 -7.60 16.97 -5.94
N ARG A 18 -6.48 17.31 -5.29
CA ARG A 18 -6.28 17.04 -3.87
C ARG A 18 -5.91 18.31 -3.14
N GLN A 19 -6.60 18.56 -2.02
CA GLN A 19 -6.30 19.69 -1.13
C GLN A 19 -5.00 19.48 -0.35
N THR A 20 -4.61 18.22 -0.13
CA THR A 20 -3.37 17.85 0.56
C THR A 20 -2.51 16.97 -0.35
N PRO A 21 -1.24 17.35 -0.60
CA PRO A 21 -0.32 16.52 -1.37
C PRO A 21 -0.07 15.16 -0.71
N ASN A 22 0.25 14.16 -1.55
CA ASN A 22 0.82 12.92 -1.07
C ASN A 22 2.22 13.20 -0.55
N SER A 23 2.42 13.05 0.75
CA SER A 23 3.67 13.42 1.42
C SER A 23 4.47 12.20 1.91
N SER A 24 3.97 10.98 1.73
CA SER A 24 4.68 9.77 2.10
C SER A 24 4.07 8.54 1.43
N ALA A 25 4.87 7.48 1.34
CA ALA A 25 4.39 6.18 0.87
C ALA A 25 3.25 5.64 1.77
N ARG A 26 3.34 5.84 3.10
CA ARG A 26 2.26 5.52 4.05
C ARG A 26 0.95 6.22 3.68
N ARG A 27 1.00 7.51 3.38
CA ARG A 27 -0.19 8.27 2.98
C ARG A 27 -0.74 7.78 1.65
N CYS A 28 0.13 7.54 0.67
CA CYS A 28 -0.27 6.97 -0.62
C CYS A 28 -0.97 5.62 -0.45
N TYR A 29 -0.35 4.68 0.26
CA TYR A 29 -0.90 3.35 0.52
C TYR A 29 -2.31 3.42 1.12
N ASN A 30 -2.50 4.27 2.14
CA ASN A 30 -3.80 4.42 2.82
C ASN A 30 -4.86 5.12 1.96
N SER A 31 -4.46 5.90 0.95
CA SER A 31 -5.37 6.62 0.04
C SER A 31 -5.59 5.93 -1.30
N LEU A 32 -4.86 4.85 -1.60
CA LEU A 32 -4.90 4.15 -2.88
C LEU A 32 -6.25 3.49 -3.14
N MET A 33 -7.00 3.97 -4.12
CA MET A 33 -8.34 3.47 -4.41
C MET A 33 -8.31 2.38 -5.50
N ASN A 34 -7.49 1.35 -5.29
CA ASN A 34 -7.44 0.18 -6.17
C ASN A 34 -7.15 -1.07 -5.33
N ALA A 35 -8.11 -2.00 -5.29
CA ALA A 35 -8.02 -3.21 -4.48
C ALA A 35 -6.93 -4.16 -4.96
N ALA A 36 -6.82 -4.38 -6.27
CA ALA A 36 -5.81 -5.27 -6.86
C ALA A 36 -4.39 -4.77 -6.55
N SER A 37 -4.13 -3.47 -6.70
CA SER A 37 -2.84 -2.86 -6.38
C SER A 37 -2.44 -3.03 -4.91
N LEU A 38 -3.41 -3.00 -3.97
CA LEU A 38 -3.11 -3.26 -2.55
C LEU A 38 -2.64 -4.70 -2.32
N LEU A 39 -3.22 -5.67 -3.02
CA LEU A 39 -2.82 -7.08 -2.95
C LEU A 39 -1.45 -7.29 -3.61
N TRP A 40 -1.20 -6.68 -4.78
CA TRP A 40 0.12 -6.75 -5.44
C TRP A 40 1.24 -6.18 -4.58
N ILE A 41 0.99 -5.05 -3.91
CA ILE A 41 1.99 -4.45 -3.01
C ILE A 41 2.30 -5.41 -1.85
N ALA A 42 1.27 -6.07 -1.30
CA ALA A 42 1.45 -7.01 -0.19
C ALA A 42 2.26 -8.23 -0.60
N GLU A 43 1.90 -8.85 -1.73
CA GLU A 43 2.63 -9.98 -2.31
C GLU A 43 4.08 -9.60 -2.62
N ALA A 44 4.31 -8.46 -3.29
CA ALA A 44 5.65 -7.99 -3.64
C ALA A 44 6.50 -7.66 -2.40
N ALA A 45 5.88 -7.20 -1.32
CA ALA A 45 6.55 -6.98 -0.04
C ALA A 45 6.95 -8.28 0.67
N GLY A 46 6.41 -9.43 0.24
CA GLY A 46 6.67 -10.73 0.86
C GLY A 46 5.71 -11.08 2.00
N ILE A 47 4.56 -10.43 2.09
CA ILE A 47 3.49 -10.85 3.03
C ILE A 47 3.01 -12.24 2.62
N ASP A 48 2.83 -13.13 3.60
CA ASP A 48 2.53 -14.54 3.36
C ASP A 48 1.21 -14.75 2.59
N GLU A 49 1.18 -15.83 1.80
CA GLU A 49 0.05 -16.16 0.92
C GLU A 49 -1.28 -16.27 1.66
N LEU A 50 -1.29 -16.81 2.89
CA LEU A 50 -2.52 -16.98 3.66
C LEU A 50 -3.09 -15.62 4.08
N THR A 51 -2.24 -14.68 4.49
CA THR A 51 -2.64 -13.30 4.80
C THR A 51 -3.17 -12.58 3.56
N VAL A 52 -2.49 -12.71 2.40
CA VAL A 52 -2.95 -12.12 1.13
C VAL A 52 -4.30 -12.72 0.72
N LYS A 53 -4.46 -14.04 0.81
CA LYS A 53 -5.72 -14.73 0.53
C LYS A 53 -6.87 -14.24 1.41
N ARG A 54 -6.65 -14.11 2.72
CA ARG A 54 -7.66 -13.58 3.65
C ARG A 54 -8.08 -12.15 3.30
N ALA A 55 -7.13 -11.31 2.89
CA ALA A 55 -7.43 -9.95 2.45
C ALA A 55 -8.26 -9.93 1.15
N TYR A 56 -7.94 -10.83 0.20
CA TYR A 56 -8.73 -11.02 -1.00
C TYR A 56 -10.17 -11.47 -0.70
N GLU A 57 -10.35 -12.47 0.17
CA GLU A 57 -11.69 -12.96 0.57
C GLU A 57 -12.51 -11.83 1.24
N ALA A 58 -11.88 -11.04 2.11
CA ALA A 58 -12.53 -9.88 2.72
C ALA A 58 -12.92 -8.81 1.68
N ALA A 59 -12.10 -8.62 0.64
CA ALA A 59 -12.40 -7.73 -0.47
C ALA A 59 -13.62 -8.20 -1.27
N VAL A 60 -13.69 -9.50 -1.59
CA VAL A 60 -14.83 -10.12 -2.30
C VAL A 60 -16.12 -9.98 -1.47
N ALA A 61 -16.05 -10.27 -0.17
CA ALA A 61 -17.20 -10.18 0.73
C ALA A 61 -17.73 -8.74 0.89
N ALA A 62 -16.90 -7.72 0.66
CA ALA A 62 -17.29 -6.32 0.81
C ALA A 62 -18.22 -5.80 -0.30
N GLY A 63 -18.29 -6.48 -1.45
CA GLY A 63 -19.26 -6.25 -2.53
C GLY A 63 -19.16 -4.94 -3.33
N ASP A 64 -18.45 -3.92 -2.84
CA ASP A 64 -18.17 -2.65 -3.53
C ASP A 64 -16.69 -2.29 -3.45
N TYR A 65 -16.16 -1.64 -4.50
CA TYR A 65 -14.73 -1.35 -4.63
C TYR A 65 -14.17 -0.47 -3.49
N ARG A 66 -14.91 0.52 -2.99
CA ARG A 66 -14.43 1.39 -1.89
C ARG A 66 -14.36 0.60 -0.60
N ARG A 67 -15.36 -0.24 -0.35
CA ARG A 67 -15.39 -1.12 0.83
C ARG A 67 -14.33 -2.20 0.74
N ALA A 68 -14.05 -2.73 -0.45
CA ALA A 68 -13.00 -3.71 -0.69
C ALA A 68 -11.62 -3.18 -0.30
N CYS A 69 -11.26 -1.96 -0.71
CA CYS A 69 -9.98 -1.35 -0.31
C CYS A 69 -9.87 -1.16 1.21
N GLY A 70 -10.97 -0.79 1.86
CA GLY A 70 -11.02 -0.68 3.33
C GLY A 70 -10.91 -2.04 4.02
N ALA A 71 -11.56 -3.07 3.49
CA ALA A 71 -11.51 -4.44 4.00
C ALA A 71 -10.09 -5.02 3.92
N ILE A 72 -9.41 -4.83 2.78
CA ILE A 72 -8.01 -5.24 2.60
C ILE A 72 -7.12 -4.58 3.66
N ARG A 73 -7.22 -3.26 3.86
CA ARG A 73 -6.35 -2.54 4.80
C ARG A 73 -6.56 -2.87 6.27
N LYS A 74 -7.71 -3.44 6.63
CA LYS A 74 -7.93 -3.96 7.99
C LYS A 74 -7.10 -5.21 8.27
N ILE A 75 -6.72 -5.94 7.23
CA ILE A 75 -5.92 -7.17 7.32
C ILE A 75 -4.46 -6.86 6.99
N ILE A 76 -4.21 -6.12 5.90
CA ILE A 76 -2.88 -5.74 5.43
C ILE A 76 -2.68 -4.27 5.76
N THR A 77 -2.04 -4.00 6.90
CA THR A 77 -1.76 -2.63 7.32
C THR A 77 -0.50 -2.10 6.67
N TRP A 78 -0.33 -0.76 6.66
CA TRP A 78 0.93 -0.16 6.24
C TRP A 78 2.13 -0.68 7.04
N ASP A 79 1.96 -0.86 8.36
CA ASP A 79 3.05 -1.25 9.24
C ASP A 79 3.54 -2.67 8.92
N MET A 80 2.65 -3.57 8.49
CA MET A 80 3.03 -4.90 7.97
C MET A 80 3.84 -4.81 6.68
N VAL A 81 3.37 -4.02 5.70
CA VAL A 81 4.09 -3.83 4.43
C VAL A 81 5.48 -3.25 4.69
N TYR A 82 5.56 -2.25 5.58
CA TYR A 82 6.82 -1.59 5.92
C TYR A 82 7.80 -2.54 6.61
N ALA A 83 7.32 -3.36 7.55
CA ALA A 83 8.15 -4.36 8.23
C ALA A 83 8.73 -5.38 7.23
N CYS A 84 7.91 -5.97 6.36
CA CYS A 84 8.40 -6.97 5.40
C CYS A 84 9.41 -6.37 4.40
N VAL A 85 9.19 -5.13 3.93
CA VAL A 85 10.16 -4.47 3.05
C VAL A 85 11.48 -4.17 3.79
N TRP A 86 11.40 -3.77 5.07
CA TRP A 86 12.57 -3.48 5.88
C TRP A 86 13.41 -4.73 6.16
N GLU A 87 12.78 -5.81 6.62
CA GLU A 87 13.43 -7.10 6.90
C GLU A 87 14.16 -7.64 5.66
N ARG A 88 13.52 -7.57 4.48
CA ARG A 88 14.12 -7.99 3.22
C ARG A 88 15.31 -7.12 2.79
N ALA A 89 15.26 -5.83 3.09
CA ALA A 89 16.40 -4.94 2.83
C ALA A 89 17.59 -5.34 3.71
N GLU A 90 17.36 -5.64 4.99
CA GLU A 90 18.41 -6.12 5.89
C GLU A 90 18.99 -7.47 5.43
N GLU A 91 18.15 -8.44 5.05
CA GLU A 91 18.61 -9.72 4.49
C GLU A 91 19.49 -9.52 3.23
N SER A 92 19.13 -8.58 2.36
CA SER A 92 19.90 -8.28 1.15
C SER A 92 21.27 -7.69 1.47
N LEU A 93 21.36 -6.82 2.47
CA LEU A 93 22.62 -6.24 2.95
C LEU A 93 23.55 -7.28 3.60
N PHE A 94 23.00 -8.28 4.27
CA PHE A 94 23.79 -9.38 4.86
C PHE A 94 24.33 -10.37 3.83
N LEU A 95 23.67 -10.52 2.68
CA LEU A 95 24.11 -11.41 1.60
C LEU A 95 25.18 -10.79 0.68
N GLU A 96 25.43 -9.48 0.79
CA GLU A 96 26.45 -8.75 0.03
C GLU A 96 27.77 -8.55 0.80
N LEU A 97 27.89 -9.07 2.03
CA LEU A 97 29.10 -9.08 2.88
C LEU A 97 29.76 -10.46 2.91
#